data_AF-A0A0M3KA00-F1
#
_entry.id   AF-A0A0M3KA00-F1
#
_cell.length_a   1.000
_cell.length_b   1.000
_cell.length_c   1.000
_cell.angle_alpha   90.00
_cell.angle_beta   90.00
_cell.angle_gamma   90.00
#
_symmetry.space_group_name_H-M   'P 1'
#
loop_
_entity.id
_entity.type
_entity.pdbx_description
1 polymer ?
#
loop_
_entity_poly.entity_id
_entity_poly.type
_entity_poly.pdbx_seq_one_letter_code
_entity_poly.pdbx_strand_id
1 'polypeptide(L)' 'MVVEGGSAAAKQCFVELAKADTSGDYDKALKTANKILRNFPKETLAFKCKLVAQIQLGMFQDALALIKKTPPQHMGYG' A
#
# COMPACT_ATOMS: atom_id res chain seq x y z
N MET A 1 -2.80 -11.12 20.97
CA MET A 1 -2.12 -10.91 19.68
C MET A 1 -3.00 -10.03 18.81
N VAL A 2 -2.75 -8.73 18.77
CA VAL A 2 -3.18 -7.88 17.66
C VAL A 2 -2.12 -6.80 17.53
N VAL A 3 -1.41 -6.81 16.41
CA VAL A 3 -0.37 -5.83 16.09
C VAL A 3 -1.10 -4.55 15.67
N GLU A 4 -1.63 -3.80 16.64
CA GLU A 4 -2.47 -2.61 16.39
C GLU A 4 -1.70 -1.40 15.87
N GLY A 5 -0.36 -1.42 15.92
CA GLY A 5 0.47 -0.31 15.43
C GLY A 5 0.57 -0.19 13.90
N GLY A 6 0.47 -1.31 13.15
CA GLY A 6 0.53 -1.30 11.68
C GLY A 6 -0.75 -0.78 11.03
N SER A 7 -1.90 -1.04 11.66
CA SER A 7 -3.22 -0.70 11.13
C SER A 7 -3.47 0.80 11.08
N ALA A 8 -3.00 1.57 12.07
CA ALA A 8 -3.20 3.02 12.11
C ALA A 8 -2.48 3.76 10.96
N ALA A 9 -1.21 3.41 10.71
CA ALA A 9 -0.44 3.99 9.63
C ALA A 9 -1.02 3.58 8.26
N ALA A 10 -1.43 2.32 8.11
CA ALA A 10 -2.06 1.85 6.88
C ALA A 10 -3.42 2.52 6.61
N LYS A 11 -4.21 2.82 7.65
CA LYS A 11 -5.43 3.63 7.56
C LYS A 11 -5.12 5.05 7.09
N GLN A 12 -4.08 5.69 7.61
CA GLN A 12 -3.62 7.00 7.11
C GLN A 12 -3.27 6.95 5.63
N CYS A 13 -2.62 5.86 5.19
CA CYS A 13 -2.35 5.66 3.78
C CYS A 13 -3.61 5.60 2.92
N PHE A 14 -4.64 4.90 3.41
CA PHE A 14 -5.93 4.80 2.73
C PHE A 14 -6.64 6.15 2.63
N VAL A 15 -6.57 6.97 3.69
CA VAL A 15 -7.12 8.33 3.70
C VAL A 15 -6.37 9.23 2.70
N GLU A 16 -5.03 9.15 2.67
CA GLU A 16 -4.22 9.88 1.69
C GLU A 16 -4.52 9.44 0.25
N LEU A 17 -4.79 8.15 0.03
CA LEU A 17 -5.18 7.63 -1.27
C LEU A 17 -6.57 8.11 -1.68
N ALA A 18 -7.54 8.11 -0.76
CA ALA A 18 -8.87 8.66 -1.02
C ALA A 18 -8.82 10.17 -1.32
N LYS A 19 -7.96 10.91 -0.62
CA LYS A 19 -7.68 12.31 -0.95
C LYS A 19 -7.04 12.46 -2.33
N ALA A 20 -6.05 11.62 -2.65
CA ALA A 20 -5.40 11.61 -3.95
C ALA A 20 -6.36 11.27 -5.09
N ASP A 21 -7.41 10.50 -4.84
CA ASP A 21 -8.48 10.24 -5.82
C ASP A 21 -9.23 11.52 -6.19
N THR A 22 -9.44 12.42 -5.21
CA THR A 22 -10.07 13.72 -5.43
C THR A 22 -9.10 14.79 -5.95
N SER A 23 -7.83 14.76 -5.51
CA SER A 23 -6.83 15.79 -5.83
C SER A 23 -5.92 15.44 -7.02
N GLY A 24 -5.87 14.17 -7.44
CA GLY A 24 -4.92 13.63 -8.43
C GLY A 24 -3.52 13.32 -7.88
N ASP A 25 -3.25 13.59 -6.60
CA ASP A 25 -1.92 13.52 -5.98
C ASP A 25 -1.52 12.11 -5.50
N TYR A 26 -1.52 11.13 -6.41
CA TYR A 26 -1.20 9.74 -6.05
C TYR A 26 0.28 9.51 -5.67
N ASP A 27 1.20 10.42 -6.06
CA ASP A 27 2.63 10.34 -5.69
C ASP A 27 2.84 10.41 -4.17
N LYS A 28 2.09 11.28 -3.48
CA LYS A 28 2.14 11.39 -2.01
C LYS A 28 1.64 10.14 -1.34
N ALA A 29 0.50 9.61 -1.79
CA ALA A 29 -0.07 8.37 -1.26
C ALA A 29 0.92 7.20 -1.43
N LEU A 30 1.58 7.12 -2.58
CA LEU A 30 2.59 6.10 -2.87
C LEU A 30 3.83 6.22 -1.97
N LYS A 31 4.33 7.44 -1.72
CA LYS A 31 5.44 7.70 -0.78
C LYS A 31 5.09 7.26 0.64
N THR A 32 3.90 7.61 1.12
CA THR A 32 3.41 7.20 2.43
C THR A 32 3.33 5.67 2.51
N ALA A 33 2.79 5.01 1.48
CA ALA A 33 2.67 3.55 1.45
C ALA A 33 4.03 2.85 1.45
N ASN A 34 5.00 3.37 0.69
CA ASN A 34 6.38 2.87 0.72
C ASN A 34 7.02 3.03 2.11
N LYS A 35 6.79 4.16 2.78
CA LYS A 35 7.32 4.41 4.13
C LYS A 35 6.74 3.40 5.14
N ILE A 36 5.44 3.11 5.05
CA ILE A 36 4.79 2.12 5.91
C ILE A 36 5.33 0.73 5.61
N LEU A 37 5.41 0.32 4.33
CA LEU A 37 5.98 -0.98 3.96
C LEU A 37 7.43 -1.14 4.37
N ARG A 38 8.19 -0.06 4.47
CA ARG A 38 9.57 -0.10 4.97
C ARG A 38 9.65 -0.36 6.47
N ASN A 39 8.67 0.12 7.24
CA ASN A 39 8.58 -0.10 8.69
C ASN A 39 7.82 -1.38 9.05
N PHE A 40 6.83 -1.73 8.22
CA PHE A 40 5.93 -2.86 8.35
C PHE A 40 5.82 -3.57 6.98
N PRO A 41 6.82 -4.36 6.59
CA PRO A 41 6.83 -5.05 5.30
C PRO A 41 5.72 -6.11 5.18
N LYS A 42 5.14 -6.53 6.30
CA LYS A 42 4.01 -7.47 6.37
C LYS A 42 2.64 -6.79 6.37
N GLU A 43 2.58 -5.46 6.22
CA GLU A 43 1.31 -4.74 6.31
C GLU A 43 0.52 -4.84 4.99
N THR A 44 -0.47 -5.73 4.96
CA THR A 44 -1.27 -6.01 3.78
C THR A 44 -2.07 -4.78 3.32
N LEU A 45 -2.49 -3.92 4.24
CA LEU A 45 -3.24 -2.71 3.90
C LEU A 45 -2.37 -1.67 3.18
N ALA A 46 -1.15 -1.44 3.65
CA ALA A 46 -0.20 -0.54 2.99
C ALA A 46 0.19 -1.07 1.61
N PHE A 47 0.26 -2.40 1.48
CA PHE A 47 0.52 -3.08 0.21
C PHE A 47 -0.58 -2.81 -0.83
N LYS A 48 -1.84 -2.99 -0.44
CA LYS A 48 -3.00 -2.68 -1.28
C LYS A 48 -3.03 -1.21 -1.67
N CYS A 49 -2.76 -0.32 -0.71
CA CYS A 49 -2.73 1.12 -0.95
C CYS A 49 -1.63 1.53 -1.96
N LYS A 50 -0.41 1.00 -1.79
CA LYS A 50 0.68 1.20 -2.76
C LYS A 50 0.30 0.71 -4.16
N LEU A 51 -0.33 -0.46 -4.24
CA LEU A 51 -0.74 -1.07 -5.50
C LEU A 51 -1.73 -0.18 -6.26
N VAL A 52 -2.77 0.30 -5.57
CA VAL A 52 -3.78 1.19 -6.16
C VAL A 52 -3.14 2.51 -6.61
N ALA A 53 -2.27 3.11 -5.80
CA ALA A 53 -1.58 4.34 -6.19
C ALA A 53 -0.67 4.14 -7.42
N GLN A 54 0.05 3.01 -7.51
CA GLN A 54 0.85 2.67 -8.69
C GLN A 54 0.01 2.48 -9.95
N ILE A 55 -1.15 1.83 -9.84
CA ILE A 55 -2.09 1.66 -10.95
C ILE A 55 -2.60 3.01 -11.45
N GLN A 56 -3.00 3.90 -10.54
CA GLN A 56 -3.51 5.23 -10.89
C GLN A 56 -2.42 6.13 -11.51
N LEU A 57 -1.16 5.94 -11.13
CA LEU A 57 -0.02 6.62 -11.75
C LEU A 57 0.44 5.99 -13.08
N GLY A 58 -0.20 4.90 -13.53
CA GLY A 58 0.21 4.17 -14.73
C GLY A 58 1.48 3.32 -14.56
N MET A 59 1.94 3.13 -13.32
CA MET A 59 3.13 2.34 -12.97
C MET A 59 2.81 0.83 -12.86
N PHE A 60 2.22 0.26 -13.91
CA PHE A 60 1.77 -1.15 -13.91
C PHE A 60 2.91 -2.16 -13.74
N GLN A 61 4.10 -1.87 -14.28
CA GLN A 61 5.27 -2.76 -14.14
C GLN A 61 5.70 -2.89 -12.68
N ASP A 62 5.66 -1.77 -11.96
CA ASP A 62 6.04 -1.68 -10.56
C ASP A 62 5.00 -2.40 -9.68
N ALA A 63 3.71 -2.22 -9.98
CA ALA A 63 2.62 -2.95 -9.33
C ALA A 63 2.73 -4.47 -9.55
N LEU A 64 3.05 -4.91 -10.78
CA LEU A 64 3.27 -6.33 -11.08
C LEU A 64 4.50 -6.89 -10.36
N ALA A 65 5.60 -6.13 -10.31
CA ALA A 65 6.77 -6.52 -9.54
C ALA A 65 6.42 -6.68 -8.05
N LEU A 66 5.61 -5.76 -7.51
CA LEU A 66 5.11 -5.82 -6.15
C LEU A 66 4.33 -7.12 -5.89
N ILE A 67 3.35 -7.44 -6.75
CA ILE A 67 2.55 -8.68 -6.67
C ILE A 67 3.44 -9.92 -6.77
N LYS A 68 4.39 -9.94 -7.70
CA LYS A 68 5.33 -11.07 -7.86
C LYS A 68 6.22 -11.28 -6.64
N LYS A 69 6.59 -10.18 -5.97
CA LYS A 69 7.47 -10.20 -4.79
C LYS A 69 6.74 -10.59 -3.51
N THR A 70 5.42 -10.48 -3.50
CA THR A 70 4.59 -10.89 -2.38
C THR A 70 3.91 -12.22 -2.71
N PRO A 71 4.50 -13.35 -2.29
CA PRO A 71 3.89 -14.64 -2.50
C PRO A 71 2.50 -14.70 -1.84
N PRO A 72 1.54 -15.47 -2.39
CA PRO A 72 0.15 -15.54 -1.93
C PRO A 72 0.00 -15.95 -0.45
N GLN A 73 1.04 -16.54 0.14
CA GLN A 73 1.12 -16.88 1.57
C GLN A 73 1.05 -15.67 2.51
N HIS A 74 1.41 -14.47 2.03
CA HIS A 74 1.27 -13.21 2.79
C HIS A 74 -0.09 -12.52 2.58
N MET A 75 -0.94 -13.06 1.69
CA MET A 75 -2.23 -12.49 1.33
C MET A 75 -3.40 -13.05 2.15
N GLY A 76 -3.12 -13.82 3.21
CA GLY A 76 -4.13 -14.30 4.16
C GLY A 76 -4.94 -15.51 3.69
N TYR A 77 -4.34 -16.38 2.88
CA TYR A 77 -4.81 -17.76 2.75
C TYR A 77 -3.87 -18.67 3.53
N GLY A 78 -4.24 -18.94 4.78
CA GLY A 78 -3.55 -19.82 5.72
C GLY A 78 -4.31 -19.85 7.03
#